data_AF-A0A6U6FHD4-F1
#
_entry.id   AF-A0A6U6FHD4-F1
#
_cell.length_a   1.000
_cell.length_b   1.000
_cell.length_c   1.000
_cell.angle_alpha   90.00
_cell.angle_beta   90.00
_cell.angle_gamma   90.00
#
_symmetry.space_group_name_H-M   'P 1'
#
loop_
_entity.id
_entity.type
_entity.pdbx_description
1 polymer ?
#
loop_
_entity_poly.entity_id
_entity_poly.type
_entity_poly.pdbx_seq_one_letter_code
_entity_poly.pdbx_strand_id
1 'polypeptide(L)'
;SAVVEGSQFYGNGSQGVLSWKSAGRLTMKHSEIHSNRNESGALIGEAEASFQYCHIYGNGAAGIVTQQKGIIQLMKCIIHDNDEGVLIQDTGHAKVEKCDIFSNRSNGVFIGFDHRGSATVTDNKVHDNLSKGILVGNSARAVLRGNEEHNNRGLPPRLPIVGAISRQNPSLDKHLKRLKKNKSNIARSFEERTTDSFLDHLMQGHAQELSDGLVQGLENLLHNCSFCNKSPPSGEVFKKCSRCRAASYCSPECQKLHWLQHKTECKPKPVKYPAFLNSQTSV
;
A
#
# COMPACT_ATOMS: atom_id res chain seq x y z
N SER A 1 12.38 29.33 9.88
CA SER A 1 12.71 28.36 8.82
C SER A 1 13.92 27.58 9.26
N ALA A 2 14.03 26.31 8.85
CA ALA A 2 15.17 25.44 9.15
C ALA A 2 15.82 24.98 7.83
N VAL A 3 17.15 24.87 7.82
CA VAL A 3 17.92 24.34 6.69
C VAL A 3 18.75 23.17 7.19
N VAL A 4 18.65 22.04 6.48
CA VAL A 4 19.42 20.82 6.73
C VAL A 4 20.15 20.47 5.44
N GLU A 5 21.45 20.21 5.55
CA GLU A 5 22.28 19.86 4.40
C GLU A 5 23.30 18.80 4.77
N GLY A 6 23.58 17.85 3.87
CA GLY A 6 24.63 16.84 4.06
C GLY A 6 24.42 15.92 5.27
N SER A 7 23.16 15.69 5.67
CA SER A 7 22.82 15.01 6.93
C SER A 7 22.16 13.66 6.70
N GLN A 8 22.25 12.76 7.67
CA GLN A 8 21.64 11.43 7.63
C GLN A 8 20.67 11.24 8.81
N PHE A 9 19.49 10.70 8.54
CA PHE A 9 18.43 10.45 9.52
C PHE A 9 18.02 8.98 9.47
N TYR A 10 18.52 8.17 10.39
CA TYR A 10 18.32 6.72 10.37
C TYR A 10 18.24 6.06 11.73
N GLY A 11 17.68 4.84 11.75
CA GLY A 11 17.58 4.01 12.96
C GLY A 11 16.61 4.55 14.01
N ASN A 12 15.77 5.53 13.65
CA ASN A 12 14.80 6.11 14.58
C ASN A 12 13.62 5.15 14.78
N GLY A 13 13.02 5.20 15.98
CA GLY A 13 11.85 4.40 16.34
C GLY A 13 10.51 4.94 15.81
N SER A 14 10.52 6.11 15.18
CA SER A 14 9.38 6.77 14.53
C SER A 14 9.87 7.40 13.21
N GLN A 15 9.33 8.55 12.79
CA GLN A 15 9.77 9.25 11.59
C GLN A 15 11.22 9.76 11.72
N GLY A 16 11.98 9.70 10.62
CA GLY A 16 13.32 10.30 10.57
C GLY A 16 13.25 11.83 10.60
N VAL A 17 12.26 12.41 9.91
CA VAL A 17 11.99 13.86 9.89
C VAL A 17 10.49 14.11 10.07
N LEU A 18 10.14 14.90 11.09
CA LEU A 18 8.77 15.35 11.33
C LEU A 18 8.72 16.88 11.29
N SER A 19 7.91 17.43 10.38
CA SER A 19 7.57 18.85 10.37
C SER A 19 6.07 19.01 10.58
N TRP A 20 5.70 19.71 11.64
CA TRP A 20 4.34 19.82 12.14
C TRP A 20 3.93 21.27 12.38
N LYS A 21 2.73 21.47 12.95
CA LYS A 21 2.14 22.79 13.20
C LYS A 21 3.14 23.77 13.83
N SER A 22 3.21 24.97 13.26
CA SER A 22 4.10 26.06 13.68
C SER A 22 5.61 25.82 13.47
N ALA A 23 6.05 24.73 12.83
CA ALA A 23 7.47 24.50 12.51
C ALA A 23 8.02 25.49 11.47
N GLY A 24 7.14 26.15 10.70
CA GLY A 24 7.53 26.99 9.57
C GLY A 24 8.05 26.17 8.39
N ARG A 25 8.91 26.77 7.55
CA ARG A 25 9.48 26.10 6.37
C ARG A 25 10.77 25.35 6.68
N LEU A 26 10.81 24.06 6.32
CA LEU A 26 12.01 23.22 6.28
C LEU A 26 12.59 23.17 4.85
N THR A 27 13.91 23.29 4.73
CA THR A 27 14.66 23.06 3.49
C THR A 27 15.70 22.00 3.73
N MET A 28 15.61 20.86 3.05
CA MET A 28 16.58 19.77 3.11
C MET A 28 17.29 19.62 1.77
N LYS A 29 18.61 19.49 1.81
CA LYS A 29 19.46 19.31 0.62
C LYS A 29 20.48 18.21 0.83
N HIS A 30 20.79 17.44 -0.21
CA HIS A 30 21.92 16.50 -0.20
C HIS A 30 21.94 15.60 1.06
N SER A 31 20.78 15.14 1.50
CA SER A 31 20.60 14.45 2.78
C SER A 31 19.93 13.10 2.59
N GLU A 32 20.16 12.18 3.52
CA GLU A 32 19.63 10.82 3.49
C GLU A 32 18.63 10.59 4.63
N ILE A 33 17.52 9.91 4.33
CA ILE A 33 16.50 9.53 5.32
C ILE A 33 16.18 8.07 5.11
N HIS A 34 16.69 7.20 5.98
CA HIS A 34 16.60 5.77 5.74
C HIS A 34 16.50 4.91 6.99
N SER A 35 16.08 3.66 6.82
CA SER A 35 16.09 2.67 7.90
C SER A 35 15.37 3.13 9.18
N ASN A 36 14.36 3.98 9.05
CA ASN A 36 13.52 4.41 10.17
C ASN A 36 12.41 3.36 10.35
N ARG A 37 12.30 2.82 11.57
CA ARG A 37 11.52 1.60 11.86
C ARG A 37 10.04 1.95 12.02
N ASN A 38 9.16 1.10 11.48
CA ASN A 38 7.70 1.12 11.62
C ASN A 38 6.96 2.39 11.12
N GLU A 39 7.65 3.41 10.61
CA GLU A 39 7.07 4.71 10.24
C GLU A 39 7.65 5.27 8.93
N SER A 40 7.16 6.44 8.52
CA SER A 40 7.64 7.11 7.31
C SER A 40 9.00 7.78 7.48
N GLY A 41 9.78 7.88 6.41
CA GLY A 41 11.06 8.61 6.44
C GLY A 41 10.86 10.08 6.83
N ALA A 42 9.97 10.76 6.11
CA ALA A 42 9.54 12.12 6.44
C ALA A 42 8.00 12.22 6.53
N LEU A 43 7.50 13.01 7.47
CA LEU A 43 6.09 13.37 7.58
C LEU A 43 5.93 14.88 7.73
N ILE A 44 5.15 15.48 6.83
CA ILE A 44 4.90 16.92 6.81
C ILE A 44 3.39 17.16 6.99
N GLY A 45 3.03 17.78 8.12
CA GLY A 45 1.66 18.19 8.45
C GLY A 45 1.62 19.65 8.89
N GLU A 46 0.59 20.40 8.50
CA GLU A 46 0.41 21.84 8.82
C GLU A 46 1.70 22.70 8.68
N ALA A 47 2.61 22.32 7.78
CA ALA A 47 3.92 22.91 7.59
C ALA A 47 4.39 22.79 6.13
N GLU A 48 5.50 23.45 5.80
CA GLU A 48 6.08 23.41 4.46
C GLU A 48 7.47 22.78 4.50
N ALA A 49 7.77 21.89 3.55
CA ALA A 49 9.09 21.33 3.40
C ALA A 49 9.51 21.22 1.93
N SER A 50 10.77 21.53 1.66
CA SER A 50 11.41 21.30 0.37
C SER A 50 12.58 20.33 0.52
N PHE A 51 12.67 19.36 -0.38
CA PHE A 51 13.71 18.36 -0.44
C PHE A 51 14.36 18.43 -1.81
N GLN A 52 15.68 18.61 -1.85
CA GLN A 52 16.44 18.71 -3.10
C GLN A 52 17.64 17.77 -3.05
N TYR A 53 17.80 16.91 -4.04
CA TYR A 53 18.93 15.96 -4.08
C TYR A 53 19.01 15.07 -2.82
N CYS A 54 17.86 14.73 -2.23
CA CYS A 54 17.80 13.85 -1.07
C CYS A 54 17.58 12.40 -1.49
N HIS A 55 18.06 11.48 -0.66
CA HIS A 55 17.94 10.04 -0.85
C HIS A 55 17.09 9.45 0.28
N ILE A 56 15.91 8.92 -0.04
CA ILE A 56 14.92 8.52 0.96
C ILE A 56 14.56 7.04 0.74
N TYR A 57 15.05 6.15 1.61
CA TYR A 57 14.97 4.72 1.32
C TYR A 57 14.87 3.78 2.52
N GLY A 58 14.35 2.57 2.31
CA GLY A 58 14.36 1.53 3.33
C GLY A 58 13.61 1.90 4.62
N ASN A 59 12.61 2.78 4.56
CA ASN A 59 11.78 3.13 5.71
C ASN A 59 10.62 2.14 5.88
N GLY A 60 10.12 2.03 7.12
CA GLY A 60 9.10 1.05 7.50
C GLY A 60 7.77 1.23 6.77
N ALA A 61 7.33 2.49 6.62
CA ALA A 61 6.13 2.87 5.88
C ALA A 61 6.50 3.66 4.61
N ALA A 62 5.93 4.84 4.39
CA ALA A 62 6.24 5.64 3.21
C ALA A 62 7.63 6.30 3.28
N GLY A 63 8.28 6.54 2.14
CA GLY A 63 9.48 7.38 2.11
C GLY A 63 9.17 8.79 2.61
N ILE A 64 8.13 9.41 2.05
CA ILE A 64 7.65 10.73 2.46
C ILE A 64 6.13 10.84 2.42
N VAL A 65 5.56 11.49 3.43
CA VAL A 65 4.12 11.73 3.57
C VAL A 65 3.83 13.22 3.67
N THR A 66 2.78 13.66 2.97
CA THR A 66 2.13 14.96 3.21
C THR A 66 0.65 14.77 3.54
N GLN A 67 0.20 15.45 4.60
CA GLN A 67 -1.18 15.41 5.08
C GLN A 67 -1.54 16.72 5.79
N GLN A 68 -2.82 16.93 6.16
CA GLN A 68 -3.25 18.06 7.00
C GLN A 68 -2.70 19.42 6.54
N LYS A 69 -2.98 19.81 5.28
CA LYS A 69 -2.46 21.04 4.63
C LYS A 69 -0.94 21.15 4.55
N GLY A 70 -0.20 20.09 4.86
CA GLY A 70 1.24 20.02 4.65
C GLY A 70 1.59 20.26 3.19
N ILE A 71 2.70 20.93 2.93
CA ILE A 71 3.15 21.25 1.57
C ILE A 71 4.55 20.67 1.40
N ILE A 72 4.69 19.75 0.45
CA ILE A 72 6.00 19.21 0.08
C ILE A 72 6.40 19.61 -1.35
N GLN A 73 7.68 19.92 -1.52
CA GLN A 73 8.32 20.12 -2.81
C GLN A 73 9.52 19.18 -2.92
N LEU A 74 9.47 18.23 -3.83
CA LEU A 74 10.52 17.26 -4.09
C LEU A 74 11.15 17.56 -5.44
N MET A 75 12.48 17.68 -5.46
CA MET A 75 13.23 18.00 -6.65
C MET A 75 14.49 17.15 -6.74
N LYS A 76 14.62 16.37 -7.82
CA LYS A 76 15.81 15.54 -8.05
C LYS A 76 16.16 14.63 -6.86
N CYS A 77 15.13 14.12 -6.18
CA CYS A 77 15.30 13.16 -5.09
C CYS A 77 15.27 11.73 -5.64
N ILE A 78 15.89 10.81 -4.91
CA ILE A 78 15.88 9.38 -5.18
C ILE A 78 15.08 8.71 -4.05
N ILE A 79 14.02 7.97 -4.37
CA ILE A 79 13.08 7.42 -3.39
C ILE A 79 12.80 5.95 -3.69
N HIS A 80 13.30 5.03 -2.85
CA HIS A 80 13.17 3.60 -3.10
C HIS A 80 13.15 2.70 -1.87
N ASP A 81 12.81 1.42 -2.03
CA ASP A 81 12.79 0.41 -0.96
C ASP A 81 11.93 0.78 0.28
N ASN A 82 10.99 1.71 0.13
CA ASN A 82 9.97 2.03 1.14
C ASN A 82 8.71 1.18 0.88
N ASP A 83 7.69 1.28 1.72
CA ASP A 83 6.38 0.71 1.40
C ASP A 83 5.72 1.50 0.26
N GLU A 84 5.31 2.74 0.52
CA GLU A 84 4.97 3.73 -0.50
C GLU A 84 6.18 4.65 -0.73
N GLY A 85 6.46 5.06 -1.97
CA GLY A 85 7.51 6.06 -2.20
C GLY A 85 7.11 7.44 -1.67
N VAL A 86 6.11 8.04 -2.31
CA VAL A 86 5.53 9.35 -1.96
C VAL A 86 4.03 9.17 -1.70
N LEU A 87 3.58 9.52 -0.51
CA LEU A 87 2.18 9.41 -0.10
C LEU A 87 1.55 10.79 0.14
N ILE A 88 0.48 11.08 -0.59
CA ILE A 88 -0.22 12.36 -0.55
C ILE A 88 -1.66 12.10 -0.09
N GLN A 89 -2.00 12.49 1.14
CA GLN A 89 -3.28 12.15 1.78
C GLN A 89 -4.04 13.36 2.30
N ASP A 90 -5.33 13.16 2.59
CA ASP A 90 -6.24 14.18 3.13
C ASP A 90 -6.13 15.51 2.37
N THR A 91 -5.66 16.57 3.02
CA THR A 91 -5.54 17.92 2.47
C THR A 91 -4.10 18.29 2.13
N GLY A 92 -3.19 17.32 2.07
CA GLY A 92 -1.79 17.54 1.74
C GLY A 92 -1.59 18.04 0.31
N HIS A 93 -0.56 18.87 0.11
CA HIS A 93 -0.16 19.39 -1.18
C HIS A 93 1.25 18.90 -1.52
N ALA A 94 1.46 18.52 -2.78
CA ALA A 94 2.76 18.04 -3.23
C ALA A 94 3.10 18.54 -4.63
N LYS A 95 4.36 18.95 -4.80
CA LYS A 95 5.03 19.10 -6.08
C LYS A 95 6.19 18.11 -6.14
N VAL A 96 6.14 17.14 -7.04
CA VAL A 96 7.15 16.10 -7.20
C VAL A 96 7.70 16.21 -8.61
N GLU A 97 8.95 16.64 -8.76
CA GLU A 97 9.53 16.82 -10.09
C GLU A 97 10.95 16.30 -10.20
N LYS A 98 11.26 15.72 -11.36
CA LYS A 98 12.60 15.23 -11.71
C LYS A 98 13.16 14.21 -10.72
N CYS A 99 12.30 13.50 -10.00
CA CYS A 99 12.69 12.47 -9.04
C CYS A 99 12.78 11.10 -9.73
N ASP A 100 13.58 10.22 -9.13
CA ASP A 100 13.66 8.80 -9.49
C ASP A 100 13.05 7.97 -8.36
N ILE A 101 11.94 7.28 -8.65
CA ILE A 101 11.08 6.65 -7.63
C ILE A 101 10.84 5.18 -7.98
N PHE A 102 11.51 4.27 -7.27
CA PHE A 102 11.55 2.87 -7.69
C PHE A 102 11.59 1.85 -6.56
N SER A 103 11.35 0.58 -6.88
CA SER A 103 11.48 -0.56 -5.94
C SER A 103 10.74 -0.41 -4.60
N ASN A 104 9.70 0.42 -4.54
CA ASN A 104 8.85 0.50 -3.36
C ASN A 104 7.90 -0.72 -3.31
N ARG A 105 7.59 -1.21 -2.10
CA ARG A 105 6.80 -2.43 -1.87
C ARG A 105 5.31 -2.26 -2.18
N SER A 106 4.87 -1.04 -2.44
CA SER A 106 3.54 -0.68 -2.94
C SER A 106 3.70 0.22 -4.17
N ASN A 107 3.26 1.48 -4.12
CA ASN A 107 3.32 2.39 -5.27
C ASN A 107 4.53 3.33 -5.18
N GLY A 108 4.95 3.85 -6.33
CA GLY A 108 5.97 4.91 -6.37
C GLY A 108 5.41 6.22 -5.81
N VAL A 109 4.33 6.72 -6.40
CA VAL A 109 3.58 7.89 -5.92
C VAL A 109 2.12 7.51 -5.75
N PHE A 110 1.58 7.68 -4.55
CA PHE A 110 0.19 7.45 -4.26
C PHE A 110 -0.51 8.73 -3.78
N ILE A 111 -1.50 9.16 -4.56
CA ILE A 111 -2.41 10.25 -4.22
C ILE A 111 -3.72 9.62 -3.72
N GLY A 112 -4.02 9.82 -2.43
CA GLY A 112 -5.07 9.10 -1.69
C GLY A 112 -6.48 9.15 -2.31
N PHE A 113 -7.30 8.14 -2.02
CA PHE A 113 -8.66 8.01 -2.58
C PHE A 113 -9.63 9.10 -2.11
N ASP A 114 -9.39 9.66 -0.94
CA ASP A 114 -10.12 10.77 -0.32
C ASP A 114 -9.30 12.08 -0.31
N HIS A 115 -8.24 12.15 -1.11
CA HIS A 115 -7.41 13.33 -1.21
C HIS A 115 -8.22 14.54 -1.72
N ARG A 116 -8.16 15.64 -0.97
CA ARG A 116 -8.82 16.92 -1.22
C ARG A 116 -7.83 18.07 -1.47
N GLY A 117 -6.53 17.80 -1.37
CA GLY A 117 -5.48 18.79 -1.62
C GLY A 117 -5.15 18.93 -3.11
N SER A 118 -3.88 19.18 -3.42
CA SER A 118 -3.41 19.19 -4.82
C SER A 118 -2.07 18.53 -5.01
N ALA A 119 -1.91 17.80 -6.10
CA ALA A 119 -0.68 17.14 -6.46
C ALA A 119 -0.24 17.53 -7.88
N THR A 120 1.04 17.84 -8.04
CA THR A 120 1.69 18.01 -9.34
C THR A 120 2.87 17.07 -9.39
N VAL A 121 2.84 16.13 -10.32
CA VAL A 121 3.88 15.10 -10.49
C VAL A 121 4.38 15.23 -11.92
N THR A 122 5.59 15.76 -12.10
CA THR A 122 6.09 16.12 -13.43
C THR A 122 7.53 15.71 -13.70
N ASP A 123 7.80 15.21 -14.90
CA ASP A 123 9.14 14.86 -15.37
C ASP A 123 9.87 13.86 -14.44
N ASN A 124 9.14 12.93 -13.82
CA ASN A 124 9.72 11.91 -12.94
C ASN A 124 9.90 10.57 -13.67
N LYS A 125 10.88 9.79 -13.20
CA LYS A 125 11.03 8.38 -13.57
C LYS A 125 10.47 7.53 -12.44
N VAL A 126 9.47 6.70 -12.72
CA VAL A 126 8.77 5.92 -11.68
C VAL A 126 8.67 4.46 -12.10
N HIS A 127 9.50 3.59 -11.52
CA HIS A 127 9.72 2.27 -12.09
C HIS A 127 9.95 1.15 -11.09
N ASP A 128 9.80 -0.10 -11.52
CA ASP A 128 10.11 -1.29 -10.71
C ASP A 128 9.42 -1.36 -9.33
N ASN A 129 8.31 -0.61 -9.12
CA ASN A 129 7.52 -0.68 -7.90
C ASN A 129 6.61 -1.92 -7.91
N LEU A 130 6.35 -2.49 -6.74
CA LEU A 130 5.59 -3.74 -6.60
C LEU A 130 4.11 -3.59 -6.99
N SER A 131 3.55 -2.38 -6.92
CA SER A 131 2.21 -2.03 -7.40
C SER A 131 2.25 -1.05 -8.59
N LYS A 132 1.59 0.11 -8.52
CA LYS A 132 1.58 1.10 -9.61
C LYS A 132 2.78 2.04 -9.48
N GLY A 133 3.22 2.61 -10.60
CA GLY A 133 4.20 3.69 -10.55
C GLY A 133 3.53 4.91 -9.91
N ILE A 134 2.55 5.50 -10.60
CA ILE A 134 1.73 6.60 -10.09
C ILE A 134 0.29 6.13 -9.95
N LEU A 135 -0.24 6.13 -8.72
CA LEU A 135 -1.64 5.81 -8.41
C LEU A 135 -2.39 7.08 -7.98
N VAL A 136 -3.44 7.42 -8.72
CA VAL A 136 -4.32 8.57 -8.42
C VAL A 136 -5.66 8.08 -7.92
N GLY A 137 -6.03 8.52 -6.71
CA GLY A 137 -7.31 8.25 -6.08
C GLY A 137 -8.49 8.92 -6.79
N ASN A 138 -9.69 8.36 -6.58
CA ASN A 138 -10.91 8.67 -7.36
C ASN A 138 -11.51 10.08 -7.15
N SER A 139 -10.82 11.01 -6.49
CA SER A 139 -11.24 12.40 -6.30
C SER A 139 -10.08 13.39 -6.23
N ALA A 140 -8.86 12.92 -6.52
CA ALA A 140 -7.68 13.74 -6.36
C ALA A 140 -7.56 14.81 -7.45
N ARG A 141 -7.20 16.03 -7.04
CA ARG A 141 -6.81 17.09 -7.98
C ARG A 141 -5.33 16.94 -8.32
N ALA A 142 -5.05 16.13 -9.34
CA ALA A 142 -3.71 15.79 -9.77
C ALA A 142 -3.40 16.32 -11.19
N VAL A 143 -2.19 16.85 -11.36
CA VAL A 143 -1.60 17.16 -12.67
C VAL A 143 -0.39 16.26 -12.87
N LEU A 144 -0.43 15.42 -13.91
CA LEU A 144 0.66 14.53 -14.29
C LEU A 144 1.17 14.95 -15.68
N ARG A 145 2.48 15.22 -15.83
CA ARG A 145 3.07 15.63 -17.12
C ARG A 145 4.49 15.11 -17.26
N GLY A 146 4.83 14.53 -18.42
CA GLY A 146 6.22 14.17 -18.73
C GLY A 146 6.82 13.06 -17.85
N ASN A 147 6.01 12.33 -17.09
CA ASN A 147 6.51 11.21 -16.28
C ASN A 147 6.71 9.95 -17.13
N GLU A 148 7.75 9.20 -16.81
CA GLU A 148 8.05 7.89 -17.38
C GLU A 148 7.73 6.79 -16.37
N GLU A 149 6.80 5.89 -16.71
CA GLU A 149 6.45 4.72 -15.89
C GLU A 149 6.80 3.41 -16.62
N HIS A 150 7.67 2.58 -16.03
CA HIS A 150 8.02 1.27 -16.60
C HIS A 150 8.24 0.21 -15.50
N ASN A 151 8.09 -1.07 -15.84
CA ASN A 151 8.34 -2.22 -14.95
C ASN A 151 7.60 -2.27 -13.60
N ASN A 152 6.60 -1.40 -13.37
CA ASN A 152 5.75 -1.47 -12.18
C ASN A 152 4.77 -2.66 -12.30
N ARG A 153 4.61 -3.49 -11.26
CA ARG A 153 3.90 -4.79 -11.40
C ARG A 153 2.37 -4.68 -11.40
N GLY A 154 1.81 -3.53 -11.03
CA GLY A 154 0.38 -3.24 -11.02
C GLY A 154 -0.36 -3.71 -9.76
N LEU A 155 -1.61 -3.28 -9.58
CA LEU A 155 -2.39 -3.57 -8.37
C LEU A 155 -2.61 -5.09 -8.20
N PRO A 156 -2.49 -5.65 -6.98
CA PRO A 156 -2.76 -7.05 -6.74
C PRO A 156 -4.20 -7.41 -7.13
N PRO A 157 -4.44 -8.62 -7.65
CA PRO A 157 -5.79 -9.05 -7.89
C PRO A 157 -6.54 -9.15 -6.56
N ARG A 158 -7.65 -8.39 -6.36
CA ARG A 158 -8.59 -8.51 -5.22
C ARG A 158 -8.60 -9.92 -4.59
N LEU A 159 -8.19 -10.02 -3.33
CA LEU A 159 -8.29 -11.24 -2.53
C LEU A 159 -9.76 -11.61 -2.26
N PRO A 160 -10.12 -12.90 -2.21
CA PRO A 160 -11.47 -13.35 -1.88
C PRO A 160 -11.85 -13.03 -0.42
N ILE A 161 -13.13 -12.75 -0.19
CA ILE A 161 -13.68 -12.35 1.11
C ILE A 161 -13.50 -13.49 2.12
N VAL A 162 -12.90 -13.18 3.28
CA VAL A 162 -12.57 -14.08 4.41
C VAL A 162 -13.72 -15.03 4.82
N GLY A 163 -14.97 -14.65 4.59
CA GLY A 163 -16.15 -15.49 4.85
C GLY A 163 -16.22 -16.79 4.05
N ALA A 164 -15.56 -16.87 2.89
CA ALA A 164 -15.50 -18.10 2.08
C ALA A 164 -14.46 -19.10 2.63
N ILE A 165 -13.31 -18.60 3.10
CA ILE A 165 -12.20 -19.41 3.64
C ILE A 165 -12.61 -20.08 4.96
N SER A 166 -13.37 -19.38 5.81
CA SER A 166 -13.89 -19.93 7.07
C SER A 166 -14.84 -21.12 6.91
N ARG A 167 -15.53 -21.25 5.76
CA ARG A 167 -16.45 -22.38 5.52
C ARG A 167 -15.72 -23.66 5.11
N GLN A 168 -14.49 -23.54 4.64
CA GLN A 168 -13.67 -24.64 4.16
C GLN A 168 -12.69 -25.15 5.22
N ASN A 169 -12.58 -24.48 6.37
CA ASN A 169 -11.68 -24.88 7.47
C ASN A 169 -12.37 -24.76 8.85
N PRO A 170 -13.02 -25.85 9.34
CA PRO A 170 -13.79 -25.85 10.58
C PRO A 170 -12.99 -25.51 11.85
N SER A 171 -11.68 -25.76 11.84
CA SER A 171 -10.78 -25.42 12.95
C SER A 171 -10.61 -23.90 13.09
N LEU A 172 -10.55 -23.20 11.95
CA LEU A 172 -10.46 -21.75 11.84
C LEU A 172 -11.77 -21.09 12.28
N ASP A 173 -12.91 -21.67 11.90
CA ASP A 173 -14.24 -21.21 12.33
C ASP A 173 -14.42 -21.28 13.86
N LYS A 174 -13.91 -22.35 14.51
CA LYS A 174 -13.93 -22.48 15.97
C LYS A 174 -13.05 -21.43 16.67
N HIS A 175 -11.89 -21.12 16.10
CA HIS A 175 -10.99 -20.07 16.58
C HIS A 175 -11.62 -18.67 16.43
N LEU A 176 -12.18 -18.38 15.25
CA LEU A 176 -12.87 -17.12 14.95
C LEU A 176 -14.14 -16.93 15.80
N LYS A 177 -14.87 -18.00 16.11
CA LYS A 177 -16.03 -17.98 17.02
C LYS A 177 -15.62 -17.73 18.48
N ARG A 178 -14.49 -18.31 18.94
CA ARG A 178 -13.92 -18.02 20.27
C ARG A 178 -13.50 -16.56 20.40
N LEU A 179 -12.84 -16.00 19.38
CA LEU A 179 -12.45 -14.59 19.32
C LEU A 179 -13.68 -13.66 19.29
N LYS A 180 -14.74 -14.04 18.57
CA LYS A 180 -16.02 -13.30 18.55
C LYS A 180 -16.78 -13.35 19.88
N LYS A 181 -16.67 -14.44 20.65
CA LYS A 181 -17.38 -14.62 21.93
C LYS A 181 -16.74 -13.83 23.08
N ASN A 182 -15.43 -13.55 22.98
CA ASN A 182 -14.71 -12.67 23.89
C ASN A 182 -14.73 -11.19 23.45
N LYS A 183 -15.67 -10.82 22.55
CA LYS A 183 -15.81 -9.44 22.04
C LYS A 183 -15.92 -8.39 23.13
N SER A 184 -16.54 -8.66 24.27
CA SER A 184 -16.70 -7.68 25.36
C SER A 184 -15.41 -7.41 26.15
N ASN A 185 -14.55 -8.42 26.32
CA ASN A 185 -13.25 -8.24 26.97
C ASN A 185 -12.22 -7.59 26.03
N ILE A 186 -12.32 -7.86 24.73
CA ILE A 186 -11.48 -7.24 23.69
C ILE A 186 -11.96 -5.81 23.42
N ALA A 187 -13.27 -5.56 23.30
CA ALA A 187 -13.83 -4.23 23.09
C ALA A 187 -13.47 -3.23 24.21
N ARG A 188 -13.40 -3.68 25.47
CA ARG A 188 -12.98 -2.82 26.58
C ARG A 188 -11.48 -2.45 26.54
N SER A 189 -10.67 -3.22 25.82
CA SER A 189 -9.27 -2.90 25.53
C SER A 189 -9.06 -2.17 24.19
N PHE A 190 -10.13 -1.93 23.42
CA PHE A 190 -10.08 -1.42 22.04
C PHE A 190 -10.89 -0.12 21.82
N GLU A 191 -11.39 0.52 22.88
CA GLU A 191 -11.88 1.92 22.79
C GLU A 191 -10.75 2.94 22.62
N GLU A 192 -9.49 2.50 22.64
CA GLU A 192 -8.33 3.27 22.20
C GLU A 192 -7.60 2.51 21.08
N ARG A 193 -7.48 3.15 19.90
CA ARG A 193 -6.70 2.81 18.70
C ARG A 193 -7.48 2.18 17.53
N THR A 194 -7.49 2.97 16.47
CA THR A 194 -8.12 2.80 15.16
C THR A 194 -7.47 1.73 14.30
N THR A 195 -8.32 0.84 13.75
CA THR A 195 -8.17 0.09 12.50
C THR A 195 -6.76 -0.37 12.10
N ASP A 196 -6.25 -1.38 12.79
CA ASP A 196 -5.28 -2.30 12.20
C ASP A 196 -6.02 -3.24 11.24
N SER A 197 -5.54 -3.34 10.00
CA SER A 197 -6.07 -4.35 9.09
C SER A 197 -5.75 -5.73 9.65
N PHE A 198 -6.69 -6.66 9.53
CA PHE A 198 -6.53 -8.06 9.94
C PHE A 198 -5.27 -8.73 9.33
N LEU A 199 -4.75 -8.20 8.22
CA LEU A 199 -3.49 -8.63 7.62
C LEU A 199 -2.27 -8.02 8.31
N ASP A 200 -2.35 -6.77 8.77
CA ASP A 200 -1.25 -6.12 9.49
C ASP A 200 -0.98 -6.80 10.83
N HIS A 201 -2.02 -7.24 11.56
CA HIS A 201 -1.83 -8.01 12.78
C HIS A 201 -1.31 -9.45 12.53
N LEU A 202 -1.59 -10.03 11.36
CA LEU A 202 -1.06 -11.33 10.95
C LEU A 202 0.41 -11.22 10.53
N MET A 203 0.80 -10.08 9.95
CA MET A 203 2.13 -9.82 9.39
C MET A 203 3.10 -9.16 10.39
N GLN A 204 2.59 -8.43 11.39
CA GLN A 204 3.41 -7.78 12.43
C GLN A 204 3.84 -8.72 13.56
N GLY A 205 3.36 -9.97 13.57
CA GLY A 205 3.72 -10.98 14.56
C GLY A 205 4.88 -11.87 14.15
N HIS A 206 4.69 -12.76 13.18
CA HIS A 206 5.61 -13.89 12.97
C HIS A 206 5.98 -14.12 11.50
N ALA A 207 6.51 -13.10 10.80
CA ALA A 207 7.06 -13.29 9.45
C ALA A 207 8.27 -14.25 9.41
N GLN A 208 8.84 -14.63 10.56
CA GLN A 208 9.89 -15.63 10.68
C GLN A 208 9.40 -17.06 11.00
N GLU A 209 8.10 -17.28 11.22
CA GLU A 209 7.54 -18.62 11.50
C GLU A 209 6.32 -18.98 10.63
N LEU A 210 6.09 -18.28 9.54
CA LEU A 210 5.14 -18.77 8.52
C LEU A 210 5.89 -19.75 7.63
N SER A 211 5.70 -21.05 7.90
CA SER A 211 6.34 -22.12 7.12
C SER A 211 6.15 -21.87 5.63
N ASP A 212 7.18 -22.14 4.82
CA ASP A 212 7.10 -22.07 3.35
C ASP A 212 5.87 -22.84 2.82
N GLY A 213 5.40 -23.87 3.53
CA GLY A 213 4.17 -24.59 3.22
C GLY A 213 2.85 -23.79 3.37
N LEU A 214 2.80 -22.74 4.19
CA LEU A 214 1.62 -21.88 4.33
C LEU A 214 1.62 -20.77 3.27
N VAL A 215 2.80 -20.24 2.92
CA VAL A 215 2.98 -19.31 1.80
C VAL A 215 2.69 -20.04 0.49
N GLN A 216 3.30 -21.20 0.28
CA GLN A 216 3.01 -22.10 -0.84
C GLN A 216 1.55 -22.58 -0.83
N GLY A 217 0.96 -22.80 0.36
CA GLY A 217 -0.45 -23.15 0.53
C GLY A 217 -1.40 -22.04 0.09
N LEU A 218 -1.09 -20.79 0.44
CA LEU A 218 -1.85 -19.59 0.06
C LEU A 218 -1.67 -19.25 -1.43
N GLU A 219 -0.47 -19.46 -1.99
CA GLU A 219 -0.19 -19.34 -3.43
C GLU A 219 -0.92 -20.42 -4.24
N ASN A 220 -0.94 -21.67 -3.77
CA ASN A 220 -1.66 -22.77 -4.42
C ASN A 220 -3.18 -22.60 -4.35
N LEU A 221 -3.70 -21.98 -3.28
CA LEU A 221 -5.12 -21.65 -3.12
C LEU A 221 -5.63 -20.59 -4.12
N LEU A 222 -4.74 -19.81 -4.73
CA LEU A 222 -5.09 -18.73 -5.66
C LEU A 222 -5.02 -19.13 -7.15
N HIS A 223 -4.59 -20.35 -7.47
CA HIS A 223 -4.22 -20.72 -8.84
C HIS A 223 -4.81 -22.03 -9.39
N ASN A 224 -5.63 -22.74 -8.61
CA ASN A 224 -6.28 -23.97 -9.06
C ASN A 224 -7.41 -23.71 -10.09
N CYS A 225 -7.61 -24.68 -10.97
CA CYS A 225 -8.72 -24.66 -11.92
C CYS A 225 -10.06 -24.61 -11.17
N SER A 226 -10.85 -23.58 -11.39
CA SER A 226 -12.14 -23.36 -10.71
C SER A 226 -13.21 -24.40 -11.05
N PHE A 227 -12.94 -25.30 -12.00
CA PHE A 227 -13.82 -26.43 -12.33
C PHE A 227 -13.32 -27.74 -11.72
N CYS A 228 -12.11 -28.16 -12.09
CA CYS A 228 -11.59 -29.49 -11.75
C CYS A 228 -10.59 -29.49 -10.58
N ASN A 229 -10.32 -28.32 -9.99
CA ASN A 229 -9.38 -28.11 -8.88
C ASN A 229 -7.94 -28.56 -9.12
N LYS A 230 -7.57 -28.87 -10.37
CA LYS A 230 -6.18 -29.14 -10.74
C LYS A 230 -5.31 -27.93 -10.37
N SER A 231 -4.10 -28.16 -9.90
CA SER A 231 -3.09 -27.12 -9.71
C SER A 231 -2.26 -26.92 -10.98
N PRO A 232 -1.73 -25.71 -11.22
CA PRO A 232 -0.85 -25.50 -12.34
C PRO A 232 0.47 -26.29 -12.18
N PRO A 233 1.09 -26.71 -13.29
CA PRO A 233 2.48 -27.20 -13.27
C PRO A 233 3.42 -26.17 -12.65
N SER A 234 4.53 -26.64 -12.09
CA SER A 234 5.53 -25.76 -11.45
C SER A 234 5.99 -24.66 -12.40
N GLY A 235 5.85 -23.39 -11.98
CA GLY A 235 6.22 -22.22 -12.76
C GLY A 235 5.19 -21.75 -13.80
N GLU A 236 4.07 -22.46 -13.99
CA GLU A 236 3.01 -22.07 -14.92
C GLU A 236 1.81 -21.44 -14.20
N VAL A 237 1.02 -20.65 -14.94
CA VAL A 237 -0.23 -20.06 -14.44
C VAL A 237 -1.39 -20.39 -15.36
N PHE A 238 -2.52 -20.78 -14.77
CA PHE A 238 -3.74 -21.05 -15.52
C PHE A 238 -4.40 -19.77 -16.06
N LYS A 239 -5.08 -19.92 -17.20
CA LYS A 239 -5.76 -18.81 -17.87
C LYS A 239 -6.95 -18.35 -17.03
N LYS A 240 -7.09 -17.03 -16.86
CA LYS A 240 -8.17 -16.43 -16.04
C LYS A 240 -9.39 -16.09 -16.89
N CYS A 241 -10.57 -16.11 -16.27
CA CYS A 241 -11.79 -15.60 -16.89
C CYS A 241 -11.58 -14.16 -17.35
N SER A 242 -11.77 -13.89 -18.64
CA SER A 242 -11.51 -12.59 -19.25
C SER A 242 -12.37 -11.45 -18.68
N ARG A 243 -13.54 -11.77 -18.10
CA ARG A 243 -14.52 -10.80 -17.61
C ARG A 243 -14.31 -10.40 -16.14
N CYS A 244 -14.24 -11.37 -15.22
CA CYS A 244 -14.12 -11.09 -13.78
C CYS A 244 -12.67 -11.20 -13.27
N ARG A 245 -11.80 -11.93 -13.97
CA ARG A 245 -10.43 -12.31 -13.59
C ARG A 245 -10.32 -13.04 -12.22
N ALA A 246 -11.44 -13.47 -11.64
CA ALA A 246 -11.51 -14.14 -10.35
C ALA A 246 -11.39 -15.67 -10.46
N ALA A 247 -11.95 -16.26 -11.53
CA ALA A 247 -11.83 -17.70 -11.81
C ALA A 247 -10.63 -17.99 -12.73
N SER A 248 -9.99 -19.15 -12.56
CA SER A 248 -8.85 -19.64 -13.36
C SER A 248 -9.11 -21.04 -13.89
N TYR A 249 -8.59 -21.39 -15.06
CA TYR A 249 -8.92 -22.63 -15.77
C TYR A 249 -7.69 -23.26 -16.42
N CYS A 250 -7.55 -24.57 -16.22
CA CYS A 250 -6.50 -25.35 -16.88
C CYS A 250 -6.75 -25.55 -18.38
N SER A 251 -8.01 -25.43 -18.84
CA SER A 251 -8.36 -25.54 -20.25
C SER A 251 -9.67 -24.78 -20.58
N PRO A 252 -9.90 -24.45 -21.88
CA PRO A 252 -11.17 -23.86 -22.33
C PRO A 252 -12.41 -24.73 -22.03
N GLU A 253 -12.25 -26.04 -22.00
CA GLU A 253 -13.32 -27.00 -21.68
C GLU A 253 -13.75 -26.85 -20.22
N CYS A 254 -12.80 -26.75 -19.29
CA CYS A 254 -13.09 -26.49 -17.87
C CYS A 254 -13.80 -25.15 -17.66
N GLN A 255 -13.45 -24.12 -18.46
CA GLN A 255 -14.15 -22.85 -18.42
C GLN A 255 -15.61 -22.98 -18.89
N LYS A 256 -15.86 -23.68 -20.00
CA LYS A 256 -17.22 -23.89 -20.53
C LYS A 256 -18.11 -24.66 -19.55
N LEU A 257 -17.56 -25.70 -18.92
CA LEU A 257 -18.30 -26.51 -17.94
C LEU A 257 -18.60 -25.72 -16.66
N HIS A 258 -17.63 -24.98 -16.14
CA HIS A 258 -17.86 -24.11 -14.97
C HIS A 258 -18.77 -22.92 -15.27
N TRP A 259 -18.84 -22.46 -16.53
CA TRP A 259 -19.66 -21.30 -16.90
C TRP A 259 -21.13 -21.45 -16.53
N LEU A 260 -21.67 -22.69 -16.56
CA LEU A 260 -23.05 -22.96 -16.18
C LEU A 260 -23.39 -22.47 -14.76
N GLN A 261 -22.44 -22.55 -13.83
CA GLN A 261 -22.56 -22.10 -12.45
C GLN A 261 -21.96 -20.69 -12.26
N HIS A 262 -20.83 -20.42 -12.89
CA HIS A 262 -20.09 -19.16 -12.71
C HIS A 262 -20.80 -17.94 -13.31
N LYS A 263 -21.61 -18.10 -14.36
CA LYS A 263 -22.20 -16.96 -15.12
C LYS A 263 -23.01 -16.00 -14.27
N THR A 264 -23.67 -16.49 -13.22
CA THR A 264 -24.54 -15.71 -12.32
C THR A 264 -23.71 -14.87 -11.33
N GLU A 265 -22.48 -15.28 -11.04
CA GLU A 265 -21.59 -14.64 -10.07
C GLU A 265 -20.46 -13.84 -10.75
N CYS A 266 -20.24 -14.03 -12.05
CA CYS A 266 -19.19 -13.40 -12.84
C CYS A 266 -19.45 -11.89 -13.04
N LYS A 267 -19.00 -11.07 -12.07
CA LYS A 267 -19.08 -9.61 -12.11
C LYS A 267 -17.77 -8.95 -12.59
N PRO A 268 -17.83 -7.89 -13.43
CA PRO A 268 -16.66 -7.11 -13.79
C PRO A 268 -16.09 -6.39 -12.56
N LYS A 269 -14.77 -6.25 -12.49
CA LYS A 269 -14.04 -5.84 -11.27
C LYS A 269 -14.04 -4.31 -11.08
N PRO A 270 -14.54 -3.75 -9.96
CA PRO A 270 -14.34 -2.33 -9.60
C PRO A 270 -12.97 -2.10 -8.94
N VAL A 271 -12.44 -0.87 -8.96
CA VAL A 271 -11.13 -0.50 -8.38
C VAL A 271 -11.30 0.63 -7.34
N LYS A 272 -11.07 0.40 -6.02
CA LYS A 272 -11.01 1.44 -4.95
C LYS A 272 -10.27 0.92 -3.69
N TYR A 273 -9.34 1.71 -3.11
CA TYR A 273 -8.72 1.49 -1.77
C TYR A 273 -9.32 2.45 -0.70
N PRO A 274 -9.09 2.24 0.62
CA PRO A 274 -9.68 3.05 1.69
C PRO A 274 -8.91 4.34 2.02
N ALA A 275 -9.69 5.31 2.48
CA ALA A 275 -9.33 6.62 3.04
C ALA A 275 -8.85 6.49 4.50
N PHE A 276 -7.74 7.12 4.89
CA PHE A 276 -7.31 7.18 6.30
C PHE A 276 -8.02 8.34 7.01
N LEU A 277 -9.06 8.03 7.78
CA LEU A 277 -9.82 8.99 8.58
C LEU A 277 -9.31 9.07 10.02
N ASN A 278 -8.95 10.30 10.41
CA ASN A 278 -9.12 10.98 11.70
C ASN A 278 -8.52 10.39 13.00
N SER A 279 -7.57 11.15 13.56
CA SER A 279 -7.35 11.24 15.01
C SER A 279 -7.41 12.70 15.49
N GLN A 280 -8.63 13.20 15.68
CA GLN A 280 -9.02 14.16 16.73
C GLN A 280 -10.24 13.50 17.37
N THR A 281 -10.25 13.12 18.64
CA THR A 281 -10.25 13.91 19.89
C THR A 281 -9.75 13.00 21.03
N SER A 282 -9.14 13.49 22.11
CA SER A 282 -9.85 14.12 23.23
C SER A 282 -8.94 15.02 24.07
N VAL A 283 -9.56 16.11 24.53
CA VAL A 283 -9.21 16.89 25.73
C VAL A 283 -9.16 15.99 26.95
#